data_AF-A0A0F9EQF8-F1
#
_entry.id   AF-A0A0F9EQF8-F1
#
_cell.length_a   1.000
_cell.length_b   1.000
_cell.length_c   1.000
_cell.angle_alpha   90.00
_cell.angle_beta   90.00
_cell.angle_gamma   90.00
#
_symmetry.space_group_name_H-M   'P 1'
#
loop_
_entity.id
_entity.type
_entity.pdbx_description
1 polymer ?
#
loop_
_entity_poly.entity_id
_entity_poly.type
_entity_poly.pdbx_seq_one_letter_code
_entity_poly.pdbx_strand_id
1 'polypeptide(L)' 'MPKKVTRFNVLFTEAQHQKLVRLADHLEISRGALIRMQIQALHRMLFENTPLCVDGQRCLVAHLHDKSPAQIEQESKG' A
#
# COMPACT_ATOMS: atom_id res chain seq x y z
N MET A 1 21.17 6.09 15.08
CA MET A 1 19.89 6.36 15.76
C MET A 1 19.18 5.04 16.02
N PRO A 2 18.77 4.72 17.27
CA PRO A 2 18.02 3.49 17.54
C PRO A 2 16.69 3.52 16.77
N LYS A 3 16.38 2.44 16.04
CA LYS A 3 15.10 2.32 15.32
C LYS A 3 13.97 2.25 16.35
N LYS A 4 13.10 3.27 16.38
CA LYS A 4 11.92 3.28 17.26
C LYS A 4 10.95 2.19 16.83
N VAL A 5 10.68 1.23 17.71
CA VAL A 5 9.68 0.19 17.48
C VAL A 5 8.35 0.67 18.04
N THR A 6 7.37 0.93 17.16
CA THR A 6 6.00 1.28 17.56
C THR A 6 5.18 0.01 17.71
N ARG A 7 4.48 -0.13 18.84
CA ARG A 7 3.54 -1.23 19.11
C ARG A 7 2.12 -0.68 19.15
N PHE A 8 1.18 -1.40 18.56
CA PHE A 8 -0.24 -1.06 18.55
C PHE A 8 -1.07 -2.34 18.51
N ASN A 9 -2.33 -2.24 18.93
CA ASN A 9 -3.28 -3.34 18.92
C ASN A 9 -4.26 -3.16 17.76
N VAL A 10 -4.68 -4.28 17.16
CA VAL A 10 -5.66 -4.31 16.06
C VAL A 10 -6.76 -5.26 16.45
N LEU A 11 -8.01 -4.82 16.28
CA LEU A 11 -9.18 -5.64 16.51
C LEU A 11 -9.55 -6.35 15.20
N PHE A 12 -9.75 -7.67 15.28
CA PHE A 12 -10.20 -8.50 14.17
C PHE A 12 -11.55 -9.11 14.52
N THR A 13 -12.39 -9.36 13.51
CA THR A 13 -13.50 -10.29 13.69
C THR A 13 -12.96 -11.71 13.84
N GLU A 14 -13.74 -12.59 14.46
CA GLU A 14 -13.33 -13.99 14.66
C GLU A 14 -12.98 -14.67 13.32
N ALA A 15 -13.79 -14.46 12.28
CA ALA A 15 -13.55 -15.00 10.94
C ALA A 15 -12.22 -14.50 10.32
N GLN A 16 -11.89 -13.22 10.50
CA GLN A 16 -10.62 -12.65 10.04
C GLN A 16 -9.44 -13.23 10.83
N HIS A 17 -9.60 -13.40 12.14
CA HIS A 17 -8.59 -13.97 13.01
C HIS A 17 -8.25 -15.41 12.60
N GLN A 18 -9.27 -16.25 12.41
CA GLN A 18 -9.11 -17.64 11.97
C GLN A 18 -8.44 -17.75 10.59
N LYS A 19 -8.75 -16.82 9.69
CA LYS A 19 -8.06 -16.75 8.38
C LYS A 19 -6.58 -16.39 8.56
N LEU A 20 -6.26 -15.41 9.40
CA LEU A 20 -4.88 -15.00 9.67
C LEU A 20 -4.06 -16.11 10.31
N VAL A 21 -4.62 -16.84 11.29
CA VAL A 21 -3.97 -17.97 11.95
C VAL A 21 -3.62 -19.05 10.93
N ARG A 22 -4.60 -19.52 10.15
CA ARG A 22 -4.38 -20.56 9.13
C ARG A 22 -3.31 -20.19 8.11
N LEU A 23 -3.28 -18.93 7.66
CA LEU A 23 -2.27 -18.44 6.72
C LEU A 23 -0.88 -18.36 7.35
N ALA A 24 -0.79 -17.92 8.61
CA ALA A 24 0.47 -17.83 9.33
C ALA A 24 1.06 -19.23 9.56
N ASP A 25 0.21 -20.19 9.94
CA ASP A 25 0.60 -21.60 10.13
C ASP A 25 1.06 -22.24 8.83
N HIS A 26 0.33 -22.03 7.73
CA HIS A 26 0.70 -22.55 6.41
C HIS A 26 2.05 -22.04 5.91
N LEU A 27 2.39 -20.79 6.25
CA LEU A 27 3.64 -20.15 5.87
C LEU A 27 4.76 -20.35 6.91
N GLU A 28 4.49 -21.06 8.01
CA GLU A 28 5.43 -21.30 9.12
C GLU A 28 6.04 -20.00 9.69
N ILE A 29 5.24 -18.93 9.78
CA ILE A 29 5.68 -17.63 10.31
C ILE A 29 4.74 -17.12 11.41
N SER A 30 5.25 -16.22 12.26
CA SER A 30 4.40 -15.55 13.23
C SER A 30 3.32 -14.69 12.55
N ARG A 31 2.12 -14.62 13.13
CA ARG A 31 1.03 -13.73 12.69
C ARG A 31 1.49 -12.27 12.51
N GLY A 32 2.32 -11.78 13.43
CA GLY A 32 2.87 -10.43 13.35
C GLY A 32 3.82 -10.23 12.17
N ALA A 33 4.60 -11.26 11.80
CA ALA A 33 5.44 -11.21 10.60
C ALA A 33 4.58 -11.16 9.33
N LEU A 34 3.55 -12.02 9.24
CA LEU A 34 2.61 -12.02 8.12
C LEU A 34 1.93 -10.66 7.93
N ILE A 35 1.41 -10.05 9.00
CA ILE A 35 0.79 -8.71 8.93
C ILE A 35 1.79 -7.65 8.43
N ARG A 36 3.03 -7.66 8.93
CA ARG A 36 4.06 -6.72 8.45
C ARG A 36 4.37 -6.91 6.97
N MET A 37 4.46 -8.15 6.50
CA MET A 37 4.67 -8.45 5.09
C MET A 37 3.53 -7.92 4.23
N GLN A 38 2.28 -8.13 4.66
CA GLN A 38 1.09 -7.64 3.95
C GLN A 38 1.04 -6.10 3.91
N ILE A 39 1.32 -5.43 5.04
CA ILE A 39 1.39 -3.96 5.08
C ILE A 39 2.48 -3.44 4.13
N GLN A 40 3.65 -4.08 4.10
CA GLN A 40 4.72 -3.70 3.18
C GLN A 40 4.34 -3.92 1.72
N ALA A 41 3.70 -5.05 1.39
CA ALA A 41 3.23 -5.33 0.04
C ALA A 41 2.17 -4.30 -0.40
N LEU A 42 1.19 -4.03 0.45
CA LEU A 42 0.17 -2.99 0.21
C LEU A 42 0.81 -1.63 0.02
N HIS A 43 1.78 -1.26 0.85
CA HIS A 43 2.52 -0.02 0.72
C HIS A 43 3.25 0.03 -0.63
N ARG A 44 3.97 -1.02 -1.03
CA ARG A 44 4.61 -1.04 -2.36
C ARG A 44 3.58 -0.86 -3.49
N MET A 45 2.48 -1.59 -3.45
CA MET A 45 1.42 -1.44 -4.45
C MET A 45 0.83 -0.03 -4.51
N LEU A 46 0.58 0.58 -3.34
CA LEU A 46 0.02 1.93 -3.20
C LEU A 46 1.02 3.05 -3.44
N PHE A 47 2.32 2.79 -3.48
CA PHE A 47 3.30 3.85 -3.51
C PHE A 47 4.22 3.74 -4.73
N GLU A 48 4.67 2.55 -5.14
CA GLU A 48 5.51 2.35 -6.32
C GLU A 48 4.76 2.65 -7.63
N ASN A 49 3.45 2.41 -7.67
CA ASN A 49 2.62 2.65 -8.85
C ASN A 49 1.83 3.97 -8.77
N THR A 50 2.05 4.78 -7.74
CA THR A 50 1.27 6.00 -7.54
C THR A 50 1.86 7.15 -8.33
N PRO A 51 1.08 7.80 -9.22
CA PRO A 51 1.55 8.94 -9.98
C PRO A 51 1.98 10.07 -9.04
N LEU A 52 2.98 10.83 -9.48
CA LEU A 52 3.41 12.02 -8.77
C LEU A 52 2.54 13.20 -9.20
N CYS A 53 2.21 14.06 -8.24
CA CYS A 53 1.67 15.39 -8.51
C CYS A 53 2.72 16.28 -9.19
N VAL A 54 2.30 17.44 -9.69
CA VAL A 54 3.16 18.42 -10.39
C VAL A 54 4.32 18.92 -9.51
N ASP A 55 4.14 18.91 -8.20
CA ASP A 55 5.16 19.27 -7.20
C ASP A 55 6.12 18.11 -6.84
N GLY A 56 6.01 16.97 -7.52
CA GLY A 56 6.82 15.79 -7.28
C GLY A 56 6.42 14.98 -6.04
N GLN A 57 5.37 15.39 -5.32
CA GLN A 57 4.84 14.60 -4.21
C GLN A 57 3.98 13.44 -4.70
N ARG A 58 3.91 12.35 -3.92
CA ARG A 58 3.07 11.21 -4.29
C ARG A 58 1.60 11.62 -4.18
N CYS A 59 0.85 11.44 -5.26
CA CYS A 59 -0.55 11.77 -5.25
C CYS A 59 -1.34 10.78 -4.39
N LEU A 60 -1.87 11.22 -3.25
CA LEU A 60 -2.72 10.40 -2.37
C LEU A 60 -4.21 10.49 -2.72
N VAL A 61 -4.55 11.22 -3.79
CA VAL A 61 -5.91 11.39 -4.28
C VAL A 61 -6.11 10.45 -5.47
N ALA A 62 -7.23 9.73 -5.51
CA ALA A 62 -7.64 8.99 -6.71
C ALA A 62 -8.08 10.00 -7.78
N HIS A 63 -7.13 10.69 -8.43
CA HIS A 63 -7.45 11.44 -9.64
C HIS A 63 -7.86 10.40 -10.68
N LEU A 64 -9.12 10.47 -11.12
CA LEU A 64 -9.57 9.74 -12.29
C LEU A 64 -8.53 9.94 -13.40
N HIS A 65 -8.24 8.85 -14.12
CA HIS A 65 -7.26 8.73 -15.19
C HIS A 65 -7.54 9.61 -16.42
N ASP A 66 -8.07 10.81 -16.26
CA ASP A 66 -8.11 11.80 -17.31
C ASP A 66 -6.72 12.43 -17.38
N LYS A 67 -5.95 11.86 -18.31
CA LYS A 67 -4.73 12.37 -18.95
C LYS A 67 -4.14 13.61 -18.27
N SER A 68 -2.89 13.49 -17.82
CA SER A 68 -2.18 14.67 -17.32
C SER A 68 -2.23 15.78 -18.38
N PRO A 69 -2.30 17.07 -17.99
CA PRO A 69 -2.35 18.17 -18.96
C PRO A 69 -1.21 18.11 -20.00
N ALA A 70 -0.05 17.59 -19.60
CA ALA A 70 1.09 17.37 -20.47
C ALA A 70 0.83 16.31 -21.57
N GLN A 71 -0.05 15.33 -21.32
CA GLN A 71 -0.48 14.34 -22.32
C GLN A 71 -1.51 14.94 -23.30
N ILE A 72 -2.32 15.91 -22.87
CA ILE A 72 -3.31 16.60 -23.72
C ILE A 72 -2.61 17.51 -24.75
N GLU A 73 -1.51 18.17 -24.36
CA GLU A 73 -0.75 19.03 -25.29
C GLU A 73 -0.03 18.27 -26.41
N GLN A 74 0.34 17.01 -26.18
CA GLN A 74 1.01 16.18 -27.20
C GLN A 74 0.03 15.67 -28.27
N GLU A 75 -1.22 15.35 -27.91
CA GLU A 75 -2.24 14.93 -28.88
C GLU A 75 -2.84 16.10 -29.67
N SER A 76 -2.74 17.33 -29.17
CA SER A 76 -3.31 18.53 -29.84
C SER A 76 -2.40 19.11 -30.94
N LYS A 77 -1.22 18.52 -31.17
CA LYS A 77 -0.24 18.93 -32.19
C LYS A 77 0.06 17.84 -33.24
N GLY A 78 -0.67 16.72 -33.20
CA GLY A 78 -0.57 15.62 -34.15
C GLY A 78 -1.63 15.72 -35.25
#